data_AF-A0A7J0G8M4-F1
#
_entry.id   AF-A0A7J0G8M4-F1
#
_cell.length_a   1.000
_cell.length_b   1.000
_cell.length_c   1.000
_cell.angle_alpha   90.00
_cell.angle_beta   90.00
_cell.angle_gamma   90.00
#
_symmetry.space_group_name_H-M   'P 1'
#
loop_
_entity.id
_entity.type
_entity.pdbx_description
1 polymer ?
#
loop_
_entity_poly.entity_id
_entity_poly.type
_entity_poly.pdbx_seq_one_letter_code
_entity_poly.pdbx_strand_id
1 'polypeptide(L)'
;MNTPITDKAGNQATPFHYGSGHFMPARAADPDLFYDANYTDYLLFLCSTGFNLDSTFLCPKHPPSPSNLNYPSLAIADLNGTVTVTRTVTNVGPSKSVYNLTTKPPTGFSVKISPTVLHFSRVQEKRNFFITVEAKSGIGQPKRGEYAFGWYVWSDGIHMVRSPIAVLSA
;
A
#
# COMPACT_ATOMS: atom_id res chain seq x y z
N MET A 1 17.25 3.72 17.26
CA MET A 1 17.64 2.74 16.23
C MET A 1 17.35 3.36 14.86
N ASN A 2 18.37 3.88 14.16
CA ASN A 2 18.20 4.55 12.84
C ASN A 2 18.94 3.82 11.71
N THR A 3 19.37 2.58 11.93
CA THR A 3 20.03 1.77 10.89
C THR A 3 18.99 0.97 10.10
N PRO A 4 19.07 0.94 8.75
CA PRO A 4 18.24 0.06 7.94
C PRO A 4 18.38 -1.42 8.36
N ILE A 5 17.29 -2.19 8.25
CA ILE A 5 17.34 -3.65 8.39
C ILE A 5 18.23 -4.20 7.27
N THR A 6 19.09 -5.17 7.59
CA THR A 6 19.94 -5.86 6.62
C THR A 6 19.42 -7.27 6.32
N ASP A 7 19.73 -7.78 5.14
CA ASP A 7 19.51 -9.18 4.80
C ASP A 7 20.56 -10.07 5.52
N LYS A 8 20.50 -11.38 5.29
CA LYS A 8 21.44 -12.34 5.86
C LYS A 8 22.89 -12.09 5.44
N ALA A 9 23.12 -11.51 4.27
CA ALA A 9 24.45 -11.21 3.72
C ALA A 9 24.97 -9.84 4.16
N GLY A 10 24.19 -9.07 4.93
CA GLY A 10 24.56 -7.74 5.41
C GLY A 10 24.23 -6.60 4.42
N ASN A 11 23.56 -6.90 3.30
CA ASN A 11 23.09 -5.86 2.38
C ASN A 11 21.84 -5.19 2.95
N GLN A 12 21.52 -3.98 2.48
CA GLN A 12 20.27 -3.32 2.84
C GLN A 12 19.07 -4.19 2.41
N ALA A 13 18.24 -4.59 3.38
CA ALA A 13 17.06 -5.40 3.11
C ALA A 13 15.97 -4.58 2.42
N THR A 14 15.11 -5.29 1.72
CA THR A 14 13.94 -4.75 1.01
C THR A 14 12.65 -5.21 1.67
N PRO A 15 11.50 -4.59 1.35
CA PRO A 15 10.19 -5.09 1.74
C PRO A 15 9.92 -6.58 1.42
N PHE A 16 10.62 -7.20 0.47
CA PHE A 16 10.50 -8.64 0.24
C PHE A 16 11.19 -9.50 1.31
N HIS A 17 12.13 -8.93 2.05
CA HIS A 17 12.80 -9.63 3.15
C HIS A 17 12.02 -9.48 4.47
N TYR A 18 11.43 -8.30 4.73
CA TYR A 18 10.84 -7.98 6.04
C TYR A 18 9.39 -7.46 6.00
N GLY A 19 8.74 -7.43 4.82
CA GLY A 19 7.41 -6.85 4.65
C GLY A 19 7.35 -5.38 5.06
N SER A 20 6.49 -5.08 6.04
CA SER A 20 6.33 -3.73 6.60
C SER A 20 7.39 -3.37 7.66
N GLY A 21 8.24 -4.31 8.06
CA GLY A 21 9.33 -4.11 9.01
C GLY A 21 9.20 -4.96 10.28
N HIS A 22 10.01 -4.62 11.29
CA HIS A 22 10.01 -5.34 12.57
C HIS A 22 8.74 -5.04 13.37
N PHE A 23 8.14 -6.08 13.94
CA PHE A 23 6.95 -5.96 14.77
C PHE A 23 7.19 -5.08 16.01
N MET A 24 6.27 -4.17 16.30
CA MET A 24 6.31 -3.28 17.46
C MET A 24 5.01 -3.44 18.27
N PRO A 25 4.98 -4.34 19.27
CA PRO A 25 3.76 -4.73 19.97
C PRO A 25 2.98 -3.54 20.54
N ALA A 26 3.67 -2.61 21.22
CA ALA A 26 3.03 -1.44 21.83
C ALA A 26 2.34 -0.54 20.79
N ARG A 27 2.91 -0.39 19.59
CA ARG A 27 2.29 0.39 18.50
C ARG A 27 1.19 -0.38 17.78
N ALA A 28 1.24 -1.72 17.77
CA ALA A 28 0.22 -2.55 17.17
C ALA A 28 -1.03 -2.70 18.06
N ALA A 29 -0.87 -2.58 19.38
CA ALA A 29 -1.97 -2.60 20.34
C ALA A 29 -2.78 -1.29 20.38
N ASP A 30 -2.20 -0.19 19.86
CA ASP A 30 -2.84 1.13 19.73
C ASP A 30 -2.71 1.63 18.28
N PRO A 31 -3.36 0.95 17.31
CA PRO A 31 -3.44 1.45 15.95
C PRO A 31 -4.49 2.56 15.87
N ASP A 32 -4.28 3.53 14.99
CA ASP A 32 -5.17 4.67 14.82
C ASP A 32 -5.94 4.61 13.48
N LEU A 33 -5.33 4.06 12.43
CA LEU A 33 -5.96 3.63 11.19
C LEU A 33 -5.66 2.17 10.88
N PHE A 34 -6.63 1.49 10.27
CA PHE A 34 -6.41 0.18 9.68
C PHE A 34 -7.05 0.06 8.29
N TYR A 35 -6.50 -0.87 7.50
CA TYR A 35 -7.02 -1.24 6.18
C TYR A 35 -7.92 -2.46 6.35
N ASP A 36 -9.23 -2.24 6.19
CA ASP A 36 -10.24 -3.29 6.34
C ASP A 36 -10.47 -4.01 5.01
N ALA A 37 -10.58 -5.33 5.03
CA ALA A 37 -10.91 -6.14 3.85
C ALA A 37 -11.80 -7.30 4.27
N ASN A 38 -12.88 -7.53 3.54
CA ASN A 38 -13.84 -8.60 3.80
C ASN A 38 -13.69 -9.77 2.82
N TYR A 39 -14.46 -10.84 3.04
CA TYR A 39 -14.45 -12.04 2.20
C TYR A 39 -14.65 -11.75 0.70
N THR A 40 -15.60 -10.87 0.36
CA THR A 40 -15.88 -10.47 -1.02
C THR A 40 -14.68 -9.76 -1.67
N ASP A 41 -13.93 -8.95 -0.92
CA ASP A 41 -12.73 -8.28 -1.44
C ASP A 41 -11.67 -9.31 -1.87
N TYR A 42 -11.50 -10.39 -1.10
CA TYR A 42 -10.62 -11.50 -1.46
C TYR A 42 -11.12 -12.29 -2.67
N LEU A 43 -12.43 -12.52 -2.79
CA LEU A 43 -12.99 -13.17 -3.97
C LEU A 43 -12.76 -12.33 -5.24
N LEU A 44 -12.97 -11.02 -5.18
CA LEU A 44 -12.69 -10.10 -6.29
C LEU A 44 -11.20 -10.08 -6.66
N PHE A 45 -10.31 -10.12 -5.66
CA PHE A 45 -8.87 -10.27 -5.89
C PHE A 45 -8.57 -11.58 -6.63
N LEU A 46 -9.10 -12.71 -6.17
CA LEU A 46 -8.88 -14.01 -6.81
C LEU A 46 -9.42 -14.06 -8.25
N CYS A 47 -10.60 -13.47 -8.50
CA CYS A 47 -11.15 -13.33 -9.85
C CYS A 47 -10.18 -12.65 -10.81
N SER A 48 -9.44 -11.63 -10.35
CA SER A 48 -8.45 -10.92 -11.17
C SER A 48 -7.20 -11.75 -11.49
N THR A 49 -6.97 -12.83 -10.74
CA THR A 49 -5.85 -13.77 -10.93
C THR A 49 -6.25 -15.04 -11.69
N GLY A 50 -7.51 -15.18 -12.08
CA GLY A 50 -8.03 -16.37 -12.76
C GLY A 50 -8.34 -17.56 -11.84
N PHE A 51 -8.25 -17.37 -10.52
CA PHE A 51 -8.60 -18.38 -9.53
C PHE A 51 -10.02 -18.19 -9.02
N ASN A 52 -10.74 -19.29 -8.82
CA ASN A 52 -12.04 -19.28 -8.17
C ASN A 52 -12.01 -20.17 -6.92
N LEU A 53 -12.13 -19.54 -5.75
CA LEU A 53 -12.19 -20.24 -4.45
C LEU A 53 -13.60 -20.67 -4.09
N ASP A 54 -14.61 -19.95 -4.56
CA ASP A 54 -16.01 -20.14 -4.21
C ASP A 54 -16.85 -20.22 -5.48
N SER A 55 -17.26 -21.44 -5.84
CA SER A 55 -18.04 -21.71 -7.05
C SER A 55 -19.39 -21.01 -7.07
N THR A 56 -19.90 -20.53 -5.93
CA THR A 56 -21.16 -19.78 -5.85
C THR A 56 -20.98 -18.30 -6.13
N PHE A 57 -19.75 -17.78 -6.02
CA PHE A 57 -19.43 -16.40 -6.33
C PHE A 57 -19.13 -16.26 -7.83
N LEU A 58 -19.92 -15.41 -8.50
CA LEU A 58 -19.73 -15.12 -9.90
C LEU A 58 -18.78 -13.94 -10.06
N CYS A 59 -17.57 -14.22 -10.58
CA CYS A 59 -16.61 -13.18 -10.93
C CYS A 59 -17.23 -12.20 -11.94
N PRO A 60 -17.06 -10.87 -11.73
CA PRO A 60 -17.46 -9.89 -12.73
C PRO A 60 -16.66 -10.09 -14.03
N LYS A 61 -17.27 -9.74 -15.17
CA LYS A 61 -16.61 -9.82 -16.49
C LYS A 61 -15.28 -9.03 -16.54
N HIS A 62 -15.25 -7.92 -15.80
CA HIS A 62 -14.07 -7.08 -15.64
C HIS A 62 -13.78 -6.96 -14.14
N PRO A 63 -13.00 -7.89 -13.56
CA PRO A 63 -12.62 -7.79 -12.16
C PRO A 63 -11.75 -6.56 -11.93
N PRO A 64 -11.78 -5.98 -10.72
CA PRO A 64 -10.85 -4.92 -10.36
C PRO A 64 -9.41 -5.43 -10.46
N SER A 65 -8.47 -4.51 -10.65
CA SER A 65 -7.04 -4.84 -10.62
C SER A 65 -6.69 -5.58 -9.31
N PRO A 66 -5.83 -6.61 -9.32
CA PRO A 66 -5.38 -7.28 -8.09
C PRO A 66 -4.78 -6.29 -7.09
N SER A 67 -4.15 -5.22 -7.57
CA SER A 67 -3.58 -4.17 -6.72
C SER A 67 -4.64 -3.32 -5.97
N ASN A 68 -5.94 -3.46 -6.28
CA ASN A 68 -7.04 -2.78 -5.58
C ASN A 68 -7.53 -3.48 -4.31
N LEU A 69 -7.06 -4.69 -3.99
CA LEU A 69 -7.31 -5.26 -2.66
C LEU A 69 -6.87 -4.25 -1.60
N ASN A 70 -7.73 -4.00 -0.60
CA ASN A 70 -7.49 -2.98 0.42
C ASN A 70 -6.46 -3.46 1.47
N TYR A 71 -5.23 -3.67 1.00
CA TYR A 71 -4.14 -4.26 1.77
C TYR A 71 -3.18 -3.16 2.27
N PRO A 72 -2.56 -3.31 3.46
CA PRO A 72 -1.66 -2.32 4.06
C PRO A 72 -0.30 -2.15 3.35
N SER A 73 -0.13 -2.75 2.17
CA SER A 73 1.00 -2.57 1.26
C SER A 73 0.52 -2.45 -0.19
N LEU A 74 1.37 -1.92 -1.06
CA LEU A 74 1.09 -1.83 -2.49
C LEU A 74 2.15 -2.56 -3.30
N ALA A 75 1.73 -3.56 -4.08
CA ALA A 75 2.54 -4.20 -5.09
C ALA A 75 1.92 -3.96 -6.47
N ILE A 76 2.75 -3.55 -7.44
CA ILE A 76 2.37 -3.39 -8.84
C ILE A 76 3.38 -4.17 -9.68
N ALA A 77 2.89 -5.13 -10.46
CA ALA A 77 3.70 -5.92 -11.36
C ALA A 77 3.75 -5.27 -12.75
N ASP A 78 4.90 -5.40 -13.43
CA ASP A 78 5.10 -5.10 -14.86
C ASP A 78 4.54 -3.73 -15.28
N LEU A 79 4.89 -2.65 -14.54
CA LEU A 79 4.31 -1.34 -14.79
C LEU A 79 4.98 -0.64 -15.99
N ASN A 80 4.26 -0.60 -17.11
CA ASN A 80 4.57 0.25 -18.27
C ASN A 80 3.49 1.33 -18.42
N GLY A 81 3.73 2.53 -17.89
CA GLY A 81 2.78 3.65 -17.90
C GLY A 81 2.23 3.98 -16.51
N THR A 82 0.92 4.20 -16.40
CA THR A 82 0.27 4.68 -15.16
C THR A 82 -0.78 3.71 -14.66
N VAL A 83 -0.80 3.47 -13.34
CA VAL A 83 -1.87 2.77 -12.63
C VAL A 83 -2.39 3.64 -11.49
N THR A 84 -3.69 3.60 -11.25
CA THR A 84 -4.29 4.20 -10.05
C THR A 84 -4.98 3.11 -9.24
N VAL A 85 -4.67 3.04 -7.96
CA VAL A 85 -5.30 2.13 -7.01
C VAL A 85 -6.04 2.90 -5.94
N THR A 86 -7.15 2.33 -5.47
CA THR A 86 -7.91 2.90 -4.36
C THR A 86 -7.56 2.18 -3.07
N ARG A 87 -7.49 2.92 -1.98
CA ARG A 87 -7.39 2.40 -0.61
C ARG A 87 -8.43 3.05 0.28
N THR A 88 -8.86 2.30 1.28
CA THR A 88 -9.78 2.75 2.31
C THR A 88 -9.16 2.50 3.67
N VAL A 89 -9.11 3.54 4.49
CA VAL A 89 -8.68 3.43 5.88
C VAL A 89 -9.85 3.73 6.80
N THR A 90 -9.94 2.99 7.89
CA THR A 90 -10.93 3.19 8.96
C THR A 90 -10.24 3.77 10.18
N ASN A 91 -10.78 4.84 10.75
CA ASN A 91 -10.27 5.44 11.97
C ASN A 91 -10.75 4.66 13.21
N VAL A 92 -9.80 4.17 14.01
CA VAL A 92 -10.03 3.56 15.33
C VAL A 92 -9.46 4.40 16.46
N GLY A 93 -8.70 5.43 16.13
CA GLY A 93 -8.24 6.45 17.07
C GLY A 93 -9.35 7.45 17.44
N PRO A 94 -8.97 8.53 18.14
CA PRO A 94 -9.90 9.57 18.60
C PRO A 94 -10.77 10.17 17.49
N SER A 95 -11.93 10.71 17.88
CA SER A 95 -12.75 11.54 17.00
C SER A 95 -12.06 12.87 16.67
N LYS A 96 -12.40 13.51 15.54
CA LYS A 96 -11.81 14.78 15.08
C LYS A 96 -10.30 14.69 14.83
N SER A 97 -9.86 13.57 14.26
CA SER A 97 -8.45 13.31 13.94
C SER A 97 -8.12 13.74 12.50
N VAL A 98 -6.89 14.23 12.31
CA VAL A 98 -6.39 14.71 11.01
C VAL A 98 -5.05 14.06 10.72
N TYR A 99 -4.92 13.49 9.52
CA TYR A 99 -3.74 12.75 9.11
C TYR A 99 -3.12 13.39 7.89
N ASN A 100 -1.81 13.63 7.95
CA ASN A 100 -1.02 14.17 6.87
C ASN A 100 -0.24 13.07 6.17
N LEU A 101 -0.15 13.19 4.85
CA LEU A 101 0.59 12.27 4.00
C LEU A 101 2.08 12.61 3.96
N THR A 102 2.94 11.59 4.08
CA THR A 102 4.34 11.64 3.64
C THR A 102 4.64 10.47 2.72
N THR A 103 5.37 10.70 1.63
CA THR A 103 5.66 9.66 0.62
C THR A 103 7.14 9.65 0.24
N LYS A 104 7.66 8.44 0.01
CA LYS A 104 8.93 8.21 -0.69
C LYS A 104 8.67 7.30 -1.90
N PRO A 105 8.64 7.85 -3.13
CA PRO A 105 8.43 7.05 -4.34
C PRO A 105 9.53 5.99 -4.54
N PRO A 106 9.20 4.84 -5.13
CA PRO A 106 10.19 3.91 -5.67
C PRO A 106 11.07 4.57 -6.75
N THR A 107 12.36 4.24 -6.79
CA THR A 107 13.29 4.72 -7.83
C THR A 107 12.76 4.38 -9.23
N GLY A 108 12.79 5.35 -10.15
CA GLY A 108 12.25 5.18 -11.51
C GLY A 108 10.75 5.39 -11.65
N PHE A 109 10.02 5.61 -10.55
CA PHE A 109 8.57 5.81 -10.54
C PHE A 109 8.18 7.14 -9.88
N SER A 110 7.02 7.66 -10.26
CA SER A 110 6.32 8.75 -9.56
C SER A 110 5.19 8.14 -8.73
N VAL A 111 4.90 8.75 -7.57
CA VAL A 111 3.77 8.34 -6.73
C VAL A 111 3.02 9.60 -6.30
N LYS A 112 1.76 9.71 -6.70
CA LYS A 112 0.85 10.80 -6.32
C LYS A 112 -0.31 10.21 -5.54
N ILE A 113 -0.54 10.72 -4.33
CA ILE A 113 -1.65 10.29 -3.47
C ILE A 113 -2.60 11.46 -3.23
N SER A 114 -3.91 11.20 -3.37
CA SER A 114 -4.97 12.20 -3.19
C SER A 114 -6.15 11.64 -2.39
N PRO A 115 -6.70 12.38 -1.40
CA PRO A 115 -6.19 13.66 -0.90
C PRO A 115 -4.85 13.49 -0.17
N THR A 116 -4.16 14.59 0.16
CA THR A 116 -2.92 14.57 0.98
C THR A 116 -3.20 14.71 2.47
N VAL A 117 -4.46 14.97 2.85
CA VAL A 117 -4.93 15.08 4.22
C VAL A 117 -6.24 14.29 4.37
N LEU A 118 -6.33 13.47 5.41
CA LEU A 118 -7.56 12.75 5.78
C LEU A 118 -8.15 13.33 7.06
N HIS A 119 -9.42 13.72 7.00
CA HIS A 119 -10.17 14.23 8.14
C HIS A 119 -11.21 13.22 8.61
N PHE A 120 -11.16 12.85 9.88
CA PHE A 120 -12.14 11.96 10.51
C PHE A 120 -12.87 12.71 11.62
N SER A 121 -14.18 12.81 11.51
CA SER A 121 -15.06 13.44 12.49
C SER A 121 -15.43 12.49 13.63
N ARG A 122 -15.45 11.18 13.39
CA ARG A 122 -15.83 10.17 14.38
C ARG A 122 -14.97 8.89 14.29
N VAL A 123 -15.03 8.10 15.36
CA VAL A 123 -14.48 6.73 15.39
C VAL A 123 -15.27 5.86 14.40
N GLN A 124 -14.61 4.88 13.79
CA GLN A 124 -15.11 3.99 12.74
C GLN A 124 -15.48 4.68 11.41
N GLU A 125 -15.16 5.96 11.25
CA GLU A 125 -15.33 6.62 9.96
C GLU A 125 -14.28 6.10 8.96
N LYS A 126 -14.74 5.83 7.73
CA LYS A 126 -13.90 5.37 6.62
C LYS A 126 -13.56 6.54 5.70
N ARG A 127 -12.32 6.58 5.22
CA ARG A 127 -11.89 7.52 4.18
C ARG A 127 -11.16 6.78 3.07
N ASN A 128 -11.50 7.16 1.83
CA ASN A 128 -10.84 6.65 0.64
C ASN A 128 -9.74 7.62 0.22
N PHE A 129 -8.68 7.08 -0.35
CA PHE A 129 -7.66 7.83 -1.07
C PHE A 129 -7.18 7.04 -2.28
N PHE A 130 -6.62 7.76 -3.25
CA PHE A 130 -6.17 7.24 -4.54
C PHE A 130 -4.66 7.34 -4.61
N ILE A 131 -4.00 6.25 -5.00
CA ILE A 131 -2.56 6.18 -5.22
C ILE A 131 -2.33 5.98 -6.71
N THR A 132 -1.83 7.02 -7.37
CA THR A 132 -1.40 6.96 -8.77
C THR A 132 0.10 6.73 -8.84
N VAL A 133 0.51 5.64 -9.49
CA VAL A 133 1.92 5.28 -9.72
C VAL A 133 2.18 5.31 -11.22
N GLU A 134 3.22 6.01 -11.61
CA GLU A 134 3.60 6.19 -13.01
C GLU A 134 5.07 5.86 -13.22
N ALA A 135 5.35 5.04 -14.24
CA ALA A 135 6.70 4.80 -14.72
C ALA A 135 7.24 6.08 -15.35
N LYS A 136 8.41 6.55 -14.88
CA LYS A 136 9.07 7.70 -15.51
C LYS A 136 9.69 7.27 -16.84
N SER A 137 10.18 8.22 -17.63
CA SER A 137 11.05 7.95 -18.77
C SER A 137 12.37 8.66 -18.52
N GLY A 138 13.52 7.98 -18.68
CA GLY A 138 14.84 8.62 -18.59
C GLY A 138 15.92 7.84 -17.82
N ILE A 139 16.96 8.53 -17.40
CA ILE A 139 18.14 7.94 -16.74
C ILE A 139 17.80 7.55 -15.29
N GLY A 140 18.27 6.38 -14.84
CA GLY A 140 18.11 5.91 -13.45
C GLY A 140 16.87 5.05 -13.19
N GLN A 141 16.29 4.46 -14.24
CA GLN A 141 15.25 3.44 -14.08
C GLN A 141 15.84 2.09 -13.65
N PRO A 142 15.09 1.29 -12.89
CA PRO A 142 15.40 -0.12 -12.72
C PRO A 142 15.45 -0.80 -14.09
N LYS A 143 16.25 -1.86 -14.21
CA LYS A 143 16.19 -2.68 -15.42
C LYS A 143 14.84 -3.38 -15.49
N ARG A 144 14.40 -3.72 -16.70
CA ARG A 144 13.25 -4.61 -16.91
C ARG A 144 13.37 -5.86 -16.04
N GLY A 145 12.33 -6.18 -15.28
CA GLY A 145 12.32 -7.31 -14.34
C GLY A 145 12.93 -7.02 -12.96
N GLU A 146 13.43 -5.81 -12.70
CA GLU A 146 13.89 -5.40 -11.36
C GLU A 146 12.78 -4.70 -10.57
N TYR A 147 12.79 -4.91 -9.26
CA TYR A 147 11.87 -4.23 -8.34
C TYR A 147 12.48 -2.96 -7.76
N ALA A 148 11.69 -1.89 -7.74
CA ALA A 148 11.95 -0.68 -6.98
C ALA A 148 11.04 -0.62 -5.75
N PHE A 149 11.53 0.00 -4.67
CA PHE A 149 10.83 0.08 -3.40
C PHE A 149 10.67 1.51 -2.89
N GLY A 150 9.50 1.79 -2.34
CA GLY A 150 9.12 3.07 -1.74
C GLY A 150 8.19 2.84 -0.55
N TRP A 151 7.55 3.91 -0.08
CA TRP A 151 6.56 3.83 0.98
C TRP A 151 5.72 5.11 1.05
N TYR A 152 4.59 5.03 1.73
CA TYR A 152 3.83 6.19 2.20
C TYR A 152 3.45 6.03 3.67
N VAL A 153 3.18 7.15 4.34
CA VAL A 153 2.81 7.23 5.75
C VAL A 153 1.65 8.20 5.90
N TRP A 154 0.64 7.78 6.65
CA TRP A 154 -0.34 8.67 7.26
C TRP A 154 0.08 8.93 8.71
N SER A 155 0.12 10.19 9.12
CA SER A 155 0.48 10.57 10.49
C SER A 155 -0.36 11.73 11.01
N ASP A 156 -0.80 11.60 12.25
CA ASP A 156 -1.46 12.64 13.05
C ASP A 156 -0.46 13.41 13.96
N GLY A 157 0.84 13.12 13.84
CA GLY A 157 1.92 13.64 14.69
C GLY A 157 2.32 12.73 15.85
N ILE A 158 1.51 11.73 16.18
CA ILE A 158 1.76 10.76 17.26
C ILE A 158 1.98 9.37 16.64
N HIS A 159 1.04 8.95 15.82
CA HIS A 159 0.99 7.67 15.15
C HIS A 159 1.56 7.77 13.73
N MET A 160 2.00 6.62 13.22
CA MET A 160 2.60 6.51 11.89
C MET A 160 2.14 5.23 11.21
N VAL A 161 1.15 5.36 10.34
CA VAL A 161 0.59 4.25 9.56
C VAL A 161 1.35 4.14 8.25
N ARG A 162 2.39 3.29 8.26
CA ARG A 162 3.32 3.13 7.13
C ARG A 162 2.92 1.96 6.23
N SER A 163 2.92 2.21 4.93
CA SER A 163 2.66 1.20 3.90
C SER A 163 3.82 1.14 2.89
N PRO A 164 4.49 -0.02 2.72
CA PRO A 164 5.53 -0.18 1.71
C PRO A 164 4.92 -0.26 0.30
N ILE A 165 5.70 0.21 -0.68
CA ILE A 165 5.38 0.13 -2.11
C ILE A 165 6.48 -0.69 -2.79
N ALA A 166 6.09 -1.67 -3.61
CA ALA A 166 6.98 -2.41 -4.50
C ALA A 166 6.44 -2.32 -5.93
N VAL A 167 7.31 -1.96 -6.88
CA VAL A 167 6.94 -1.86 -8.29
C VAL A 167 7.96 -2.63 -9.12
N LEU A 168 7.49 -3.57 -9.94
CA LEU A 168 8.29 -4.26 -10.93
C LEU A 168 8.35 -3.42 -12.20
N SER A 169 9.56 -3.15 -12.69
CA SER A 169 9.74 -2.47 -13.97
C SER A 169 9.41 -3.39 -15.14
N ALA A 170 8.59 -2.88 -16.06
CA ALA A 170 8.30 -3.52 -17.33
C ALA A 170 9.45 -3.47 -18.33
#